data_AF-A0A554NEV8-F1
#
_entry.id   AF-A0A554NEV8-F1
#
_cell.length_a   1.000
_cell.length_b   1.000
_cell.length_c   1.000
_cell.angle_alpha   90.00
_cell.angle_beta   90.00
_cell.angle_gamma   90.00
#
_symmetry.space_group_name_H-M   'P 1'
#
loop_
_entity.id
_entity.type
_entity.pdbx_description
1 polymer ?
#
loop_
_entity_poly.entity_id
_entity_poly.type
_entity_poly.pdbx_seq_one_letter_code
_entity_poly.pdbx_strand_id
1 'polypeptide(L)'
;MNEPFAYVSVLEEQGSNERRYRVTEPVLDEYEAFVLDELSKVLRDSLMYQDVADGEALDETFEARARELMDEHTAALDPISHHKLLYYLKRDFVDYERIDPIMRDEAVEDISCDGAGVPVFVYHREHRDMDTNVEFDRDGLLSFVTRMAQRAGKHISVSNPLVDASLPDGSRVQLTFGGDVATRGPNFTIRQFSSVPDTPVDLINWGTFSIEQMAYFWLAIENNRSLVFAGGTGSGKTTSLNAVSFFIPKKSKVVSIEDTREISLPHENWVQSLTRDSVTEEGRGEVTMYEQLQTALRQRPEYILVGEIRTEANVALTFFQAMATGHTAYTTIHSESVTGVINRLENDPLGVPTQMVKELDIVSIQRQVMIDDERVRRNARVTELLSRGEVDDVSVHDVFEWNAAEDDYNEMFDSRVLDDIADDRGWDQAQLNRELDRRVEVLEYLVENDITWYEDVARVIHTFMSDQEQVMEAIRDGDGLGDLQASRRGLGEPEPAVPGAEPGEVDRPAGADPWATPTESDPVGDGAGVRSAEEFEAGEGLGEMPEELDPVGPGEAEPADDGTAAVETDVVESDPAGATDADGDDGTDPADGEVAATEDEPGDADEDEVTDADEGDAS
;
A
#
# COMPACT_ATOMS: atom_id res chain seq x y z
N MET A 1 9.16 -16.58 -3.89
CA MET A 1 9.30 -17.82 -3.09
C MET A 1 10.73 -17.93 -2.55
N ASN A 2 11.29 -19.11 -2.28
CA ASN A 2 12.66 -19.27 -1.76
C ASN A 2 13.33 -20.52 -2.37
N GLU A 3 13.78 -20.44 -3.62
CA GLU A 3 14.33 -21.60 -4.33
C GLU A 3 15.72 -22.02 -3.81
N PRO A 4 16.03 -23.34 -3.70
CA PRO A 4 15.21 -24.49 -4.06
C PRO A 4 14.42 -25.08 -2.87
N PHE A 5 14.18 -24.31 -1.81
CA PHE A 5 13.62 -24.80 -0.55
C PHE A 5 12.10 -24.72 -0.48
N ALA A 6 11.52 -23.56 -0.83
CA ALA A 6 10.11 -23.29 -0.70
C ALA A 6 9.47 -22.92 -2.03
N TYR A 7 8.36 -23.59 -2.34
CA TYR A 7 7.55 -23.40 -3.53
C TYR A 7 6.08 -23.22 -3.14
N VAL A 8 5.33 -22.53 -4.00
CA VAL A 8 3.88 -22.36 -3.91
C VAL A 8 3.24 -23.06 -5.11
N SER A 9 2.03 -23.59 -4.94
CA SER A 9 1.23 -24.13 -6.03
C SER A 9 -0.24 -23.97 -5.72
N VAL A 10 -0.99 -23.28 -6.58
CA VAL A 10 -2.45 -23.27 -6.50
C VAL A 10 -3.00 -24.56 -7.10
N LEU A 11 -3.88 -25.23 -6.36
CA LEU A 11 -4.46 -26.52 -6.71
C LEU A 11 -5.97 -26.40 -6.81
N GLU A 12 -6.53 -26.89 -7.92
CA GLU A 12 -7.97 -27.00 -8.15
C GLU A 12 -8.47 -28.41 -7.75
N GLU A 13 -9.52 -28.49 -6.93
CA GLU A 13 -10.03 -29.77 -6.43
C GLU A 13 -11.01 -30.42 -7.41
N GLN A 14 -10.68 -31.62 -7.92
CA GLN A 14 -11.43 -32.27 -9.01
C GLN A 14 -12.89 -32.58 -8.64
N GLY A 15 -13.81 -31.70 -9.05
CA GLY A 15 -15.25 -31.84 -8.86
C GLY A 15 -15.90 -30.72 -8.05
N SER A 16 -15.12 -29.84 -7.43
CA SER A 16 -15.56 -28.50 -7.03
C SER A 16 -14.89 -27.46 -7.95
N ASN A 17 -15.24 -26.18 -7.79
CA ASN A 17 -14.52 -25.05 -8.41
C ASN A 17 -13.63 -24.35 -7.36
N GLU A 18 -13.21 -25.08 -6.33
CA GLU A 18 -12.46 -24.55 -5.19
C GLU A 18 -10.96 -24.64 -5.48
N ARG A 19 -10.28 -23.50 -5.29
CA ARG A 19 -8.82 -23.37 -5.42
C ARG A 19 -8.21 -23.29 -4.03
N ARG A 20 -7.13 -24.06 -3.80
CA ARG A 20 -6.37 -24.07 -2.53
C ARG A 20 -4.93 -23.65 -2.78
N TYR A 21 -4.38 -22.83 -1.90
CA TYR A 21 -3.01 -22.31 -2.03
C TYR A 21 -2.02 -23.19 -1.26
N ARG A 22 -1.16 -23.94 -1.96
CA ARG A 22 -0.27 -24.92 -1.33
C ARG A 22 1.19 -24.47 -1.21
N VAL A 23 1.60 -24.15 0.01
CA VAL A 23 3.00 -23.99 0.42
C VAL A 23 3.65 -25.38 0.52
N THR A 24 4.81 -25.54 -0.12
CA THR A 24 5.62 -26.77 -0.12
C THR A 24 7.04 -26.45 0.29
N GLU A 25 7.52 -27.13 1.34
CA GLU A 25 8.83 -26.91 1.99
C GLU A 25 9.59 -28.26 2.13
N PRO A 26 10.89 -28.25 2.54
CA PRO A 26 11.70 -29.47 2.61
C PRO A 26 11.28 -30.39 3.78
N VAL A 27 10.59 -31.50 3.49
CA VAL A 27 10.13 -32.44 4.53
C VAL A 27 11.28 -32.93 5.41
N LEU A 28 11.13 -32.74 6.73
CA LEU A 28 12.03 -33.25 7.77
C LEU A 28 11.59 -34.65 8.22
N ASP A 29 12.54 -35.55 8.50
CA ASP A 29 12.29 -36.79 9.23
C ASP A 29 12.27 -36.61 10.76
N GLU A 30 11.98 -37.68 11.51
CA GLU A 30 11.90 -37.64 12.99
C GLU A 30 13.22 -37.21 13.67
N TYR A 31 14.37 -37.49 13.05
CA TYR A 31 15.68 -37.11 13.58
C TYR A 31 16.05 -35.68 13.20
N GLU A 32 15.80 -35.28 11.94
CA GLU A 32 15.97 -33.89 11.51
C GLU A 32 15.09 -32.94 12.34
N ALA A 33 13.81 -33.28 12.56
CA ALA A 33 12.90 -32.48 13.38
C ALA A 33 13.35 -32.39 14.86
N PHE A 34 13.86 -33.49 15.44
CA PHE A 34 14.44 -33.48 16.79
C PHE A 34 15.69 -32.60 16.89
N VAL A 35 16.58 -32.66 15.89
CA VAL A 35 17.78 -31.82 15.83
C VAL A 35 17.42 -30.34 15.65
N LEU A 36 16.39 -30.01 14.84
CA LEU A 36 15.89 -28.64 14.69
C LEU A 36 15.39 -28.06 16.02
N ASP A 37 14.62 -28.84 16.79
CA ASP A 37 14.09 -28.43 18.10
C ASP A 37 15.22 -28.18 19.13
N GLU A 38 16.21 -29.06 19.22
CA GLU A 38 17.37 -28.85 20.11
C GLU A 38 18.24 -27.66 19.66
N LEU A 39 18.55 -27.53 18.37
CA LEU A 39 19.29 -26.37 17.83
C LEU A 39 18.55 -25.05 18.07
N SER A 40 17.21 -25.04 17.93
CA SER A 40 16.38 -23.86 18.17
C SER A 40 16.42 -23.40 19.62
N LYS A 41 16.48 -24.33 20.59
CA LYS A 41 16.65 -23.99 22.02
C LYS A 41 18.04 -23.38 22.26
N VAL A 42 19.09 -24.03 21.75
CA VAL A 42 20.48 -23.56 21.93
C VAL A 42 20.72 -22.21 21.26
N LEU A 43 20.17 -21.98 20.06
CA LEU A 43 20.19 -20.67 19.40
C LEU A 43 19.44 -19.61 20.20
N ARG A 44 18.23 -19.90 20.68
CA ARG A 44 17.44 -18.95 21.50
C ARG A 44 18.18 -18.55 22.78
N ASP A 45 18.76 -19.51 23.50
CA ASP A 45 19.56 -19.25 24.70
C ASP A 45 20.89 -18.53 24.37
N SER A 46 21.49 -18.78 23.20
CA SER A 46 22.71 -18.09 22.76
C SER A 46 22.45 -16.63 22.31
N LEU A 47 21.28 -16.35 21.73
CA LEU A 47 20.92 -15.03 21.19
C LEU A 47 20.35 -14.08 22.25
N MET A 48 19.74 -14.60 23.32
CA MET A 48 19.23 -13.78 24.45
C MET A 48 20.32 -13.00 25.24
N TYR A 49 21.59 -13.13 24.86
CA TYR A 49 22.73 -12.42 25.48
C TYR A 49 23.50 -11.50 24.52
N GLN A 50 22.96 -11.21 23.33
CA GLN A 50 23.58 -10.29 22.37
C GLN A 50 22.65 -9.10 22.06
N ASP A 51 23.09 -7.89 22.36
CA ASP A 51 22.50 -6.65 21.86
C ASP A 51 22.82 -6.53 20.35
N VAL A 52 22.02 -7.17 19.49
CA VAL A 52 22.24 -7.12 18.03
C VAL A 52 21.63 -5.85 17.45
N ALA A 53 22.46 -4.99 16.89
CA ALA A 53 22.07 -3.80 16.16
C ALA A 53 22.18 -4.04 14.64
N ASP A 54 21.20 -3.51 13.90
CA ASP A 54 21.07 -3.47 12.44
C ASP A 54 20.93 -4.82 11.70
N GLY A 55 19.95 -4.88 10.78
CA GLY A 55 19.42 -6.13 10.22
C GLY A 55 20.38 -6.90 9.31
N GLU A 56 21.14 -6.21 8.43
CA GLU A 56 22.08 -6.88 7.52
C GLU A 56 23.20 -7.61 8.29
N ALA A 57 23.66 -7.04 9.40
CA ALA A 57 24.63 -7.67 10.30
C ALA A 57 24.01 -8.85 11.08
N LEU A 58 22.70 -8.81 11.34
CA LEU A 58 21.94 -9.85 12.04
C LEU A 58 21.85 -11.13 11.20
N ASP A 59 21.59 -11.01 9.89
CA ASP A 59 21.60 -12.11 8.92
C ASP A 59 22.95 -12.85 8.88
N GLU A 60 24.04 -12.12 8.60
CA GLU A 60 25.38 -12.73 8.50
C GLU A 60 25.84 -13.35 9.82
N THR A 61 25.56 -12.67 10.95
CA THR A 61 25.90 -13.17 12.29
C THR A 61 25.08 -14.40 12.65
N PHE A 62 23.78 -14.41 12.34
CA PHE A 62 22.90 -15.56 12.59
C PHE A 62 23.34 -16.76 11.76
N GLU A 63 23.56 -16.61 10.45
CA GLU A 63 23.97 -17.75 9.63
C GLU A 63 25.35 -18.30 10.02
N ALA A 64 26.30 -17.44 10.39
CA ALA A 64 27.61 -17.87 10.88
C ALA A 64 27.49 -18.66 12.19
N ARG A 65 26.69 -18.17 13.15
CA ARG A 65 26.49 -18.83 14.45
C ARG A 65 25.64 -20.10 14.35
N ALA A 66 24.65 -20.13 13.45
CA ALA A 66 23.86 -21.31 13.16
C ALA A 66 24.74 -22.41 12.55
N ARG A 67 25.60 -22.09 11.56
CA ARG A 67 26.58 -23.03 11.00
C ARG A 67 27.55 -23.56 12.06
N GLU A 68 28.09 -22.69 12.92
CA GLU A 68 28.98 -23.11 14.02
C GLU A 68 28.29 -24.08 14.99
N LEU A 69 27.07 -23.76 15.45
CA LEU A 69 26.30 -24.64 16.32
C LEU A 69 25.92 -25.97 15.65
N MET A 70 25.64 -25.94 14.34
CA MET A 70 25.40 -27.15 13.55
C MET A 70 26.67 -28.01 13.43
N ASP A 71 27.83 -27.44 13.15
CA ASP A 71 29.10 -28.18 13.11
C ASP A 71 29.43 -28.80 14.50
N GLU A 72 29.16 -28.08 15.60
CA GLU A 72 29.36 -28.58 16.97
C GLU A 72 28.41 -29.74 17.34
N HIS A 73 27.12 -29.66 16.96
CA HIS A 73 26.08 -30.58 17.46
C HIS A 73 25.66 -31.66 16.46
N THR A 74 25.97 -31.51 15.16
CA THR A 74 25.37 -32.30 14.07
C THR A 74 26.36 -33.01 13.16
N ALA A 75 27.58 -33.28 13.65
CA ALA A 75 28.67 -33.99 12.96
C ALA A 75 28.38 -35.45 12.47
N ALA A 76 27.10 -35.86 12.43
CA ALA A 76 26.60 -37.11 11.87
C ALA A 76 25.52 -36.91 10.78
N LEU A 77 25.09 -35.68 10.48
CA LEU A 77 24.16 -35.38 9.38
C LEU A 77 24.84 -35.46 8.02
N ASP A 78 24.03 -35.69 6.98
CA ASP A 78 24.47 -35.53 5.59
C ASP A 78 24.26 -34.07 5.11
N PRO A 79 24.90 -33.66 3.99
CA PRO A 79 24.80 -32.29 3.49
C PRO A 79 23.38 -31.83 3.17
N ILE A 80 22.46 -32.71 2.76
CA ILE A 80 21.07 -32.32 2.44
C ILE A 80 20.34 -31.94 3.72
N SER A 81 20.40 -32.77 4.76
CA SER A 81 19.85 -32.44 6.09
C SER A 81 20.39 -31.11 6.62
N HIS A 82 21.69 -30.84 6.46
CA HIS A 82 22.27 -29.55 6.84
C HIS A 82 21.62 -28.37 6.09
N HIS A 83 21.35 -28.48 4.79
CA HIS A 83 20.69 -27.40 4.05
C HIS A 83 19.22 -27.22 4.47
N LYS A 84 18.47 -28.31 4.74
CA LYS A 84 17.10 -28.21 5.27
C LYS A 84 17.06 -27.50 6.63
N LEU A 85 17.93 -27.90 7.55
CA LEU A 85 17.96 -27.35 8.90
C LEU A 85 18.36 -25.86 8.90
N LEU A 86 19.35 -25.48 8.09
CA LEU A 86 19.73 -24.07 7.95
C LEU A 86 18.59 -23.23 7.36
N TYR A 87 17.85 -23.76 6.39
CA TYR A 87 16.64 -23.12 5.86
C TYR A 87 15.60 -22.90 6.97
N TYR A 88 15.21 -23.93 7.72
CA TYR A 88 14.23 -23.78 8.81
C TYR A 88 14.69 -22.85 9.93
N LEU A 89 15.97 -22.91 10.31
CA LEU A 89 16.54 -22.01 11.31
C LEU A 89 16.51 -20.55 10.85
N LYS A 90 16.85 -20.26 9.60
CA LYS A 90 16.74 -18.88 9.07
C LYS A 90 15.27 -18.45 9.03
N ARG A 91 14.40 -19.28 8.46
CA ARG A 91 12.96 -19.03 8.33
C ARG A 91 12.30 -18.67 9.68
N ASP A 92 12.64 -19.39 10.75
CA ASP A 92 11.95 -19.29 12.06
C ASP A 92 12.57 -18.28 13.05
N PHE A 93 13.74 -17.71 12.73
CA PHE A 93 14.44 -16.71 13.57
C PHE A 93 14.70 -15.37 12.88
N VAL A 94 14.90 -15.37 11.55
CA VAL A 94 15.27 -14.19 10.75
C VAL A 94 14.11 -13.74 9.86
N ASP A 95 13.39 -14.68 9.25
CA ASP A 95 12.28 -14.37 8.33
C ASP A 95 10.90 -14.43 9.02
N TYR A 96 9.85 -14.79 8.28
CA TYR A 96 8.44 -14.74 8.71
C TYR A 96 7.85 -16.11 9.08
N GLU A 97 8.67 -17.02 9.61
CA GLU A 97 8.28 -18.36 10.06
C GLU A 97 7.46 -19.12 9.00
N ARG A 98 6.37 -19.79 9.41
CA ARG A 98 5.49 -20.60 8.54
C ARG A 98 4.84 -19.83 7.39
N ILE A 99 4.80 -18.50 7.42
CA ILE A 99 4.26 -17.70 6.31
C ILE A 99 5.35 -17.09 5.43
N ASP A 100 6.64 -17.35 5.68
CA ASP A 100 7.75 -16.89 4.84
C ASP A 100 7.56 -17.20 3.34
N PRO A 101 7.11 -18.40 2.92
CA PRO A 101 6.87 -18.67 1.51
C PRO A 101 5.75 -17.80 0.90
N ILE A 102 4.80 -17.34 1.72
CA ILE A 102 3.67 -16.48 1.33
C ILE A 102 4.08 -14.99 1.30
N MET A 103 4.89 -14.55 2.27
CA MET A 103 5.52 -13.22 2.32
C MET A 103 6.56 -13.01 1.21
N ARG A 104 6.85 -14.04 0.41
CA ARG A 104 7.69 -13.99 -0.80
C ARG A 104 6.90 -14.27 -2.08
N ASP A 105 5.58 -14.17 -2.01
CA ASP A 105 4.69 -14.27 -3.17
C ASP A 105 4.12 -12.90 -3.53
N GLU A 106 4.70 -12.26 -4.54
CA GLU A 106 4.29 -10.95 -5.05
C GLU A 106 2.83 -10.95 -5.56
N ALA A 107 2.27 -12.13 -5.86
CA ALA A 107 0.89 -12.29 -6.29
C ALA A 107 -0.13 -12.29 -5.14
N VAL A 108 0.27 -12.19 -3.87
CA VAL A 108 -0.64 -12.13 -2.71
C VAL A 108 -0.75 -10.69 -2.16
N GLU A 109 -1.94 -10.08 -2.20
CA GLU A 109 -2.18 -8.73 -1.63
C GLU A 109 -2.33 -8.77 -0.09
N ASP A 110 -3.05 -9.75 0.44
CA ASP A 110 -3.38 -9.85 1.88
C ASP A 110 -3.24 -11.30 2.41
N ILE A 111 -2.87 -11.45 3.69
CA ILE A 111 -2.72 -12.72 4.43
C ILE A 111 -3.49 -12.60 5.75
N SER A 112 -4.40 -13.53 6.08
CA SER A 112 -5.11 -13.55 7.38
C SER A 112 -4.93 -14.87 8.13
N CYS A 113 -4.75 -14.80 9.45
CA CYS A 113 -4.79 -15.95 10.35
C CYS A 113 -5.80 -15.71 11.47
N ASP A 114 -7.02 -16.20 11.26
CA ASP A 114 -8.21 -15.94 12.09
C ASP A 114 -8.19 -16.61 13.48
N GLY A 115 -7.19 -17.45 13.79
CA GLY A 115 -7.04 -18.11 15.08
C GLY A 115 -6.29 -19.44 15.00
N ALA A 116 -6.06 -20.04 16.18
CA ALA A 116 -5.34 -21.30 16.30
C ALA A 116 -6.14 -22.50 15.78
N GLY A 117 -5.50 -23.38 15.00
CA GLY A 117 -6.16 -24.50 14.33
C GLY A 117 -7.13 -24.09 13.22
N VAL A 118 -6.96 -22.88 12.68
CA VAL A 118 -7.61 -22.39 11.46
C VAL A 118 -6.52 -22.24 10.39
N PRO A 119 -6.77 -22.63 9.14
CA PRO A 119 -5.89 -22.30 8.02
C PRO A 119 -5.61 -20.79 7.95
N VAL A 120 -4.38 -20.44 7.59
CA VAL A 120 -4.08 -19.11 7.05
C VAL A 120 -4.81 -18.99 5.71
N PHE A 121 -5.44 -17.84 5.46
CA PHE A 121 -6.07 -17.48 4.20
C PHE A 121 -5.22 -16.44 3.47
N VAL A 122 -5.28 -16.44 2.14
CA VAL A 122 -4.59 -15.46 1.28
C VAL A 122 -5.54 -14.86 0.27
N TYR A 123 -5.37 -13.58 -0.06
CA TYR A 123 -5.99 -12.94 -1.20
C TYR A 123 -4.97 -12.83 -2.34
N HIS A 124 -5.13 -13.63 -3.39
CA HIS A 124 -4.24 -13.66 -4.55
C HIS A 124 -4.77 -12.75 -5.69
N ARG A 125 -3.90 -11.98 -6.35
CA ARG A 125 -4.23 -11.03 -7.42
C ARG A 125 -5.03 -11.69 -8.55
N GLU A 126 -4.61 -12.87 -8.99
CA GLU A 126 -5.34 -13.71 -9.95
C GLU A 126 -6.42 -14.56 -9.28
N HIS A 127 -6.04 -15.52 -8.43
CA HIS A 127 -6.94 -16.57 -7.95
C HIS A 127 -7.91 -16.21 -6.80
N ARG A 128 -7.86 -14.97 -6.28
CA ARG A 128 -8.69 -14.44 -5.18
C ARG A 128 -8.46 -15.17 -3.84
N ASP A 129 -9.47 -15.15 -2.97
CA ASP A 129 -9.47 -15.71 -1.62
C ASP A 129 -9.30 -17.24 -1.64
N MET A 130 -8.28 -17.77 -0.95
CA MET A 130 -8.00 -19.21 -0.85
C MET A 130 -7.58 -19.64 0.56
N ASP A 131 -7.95 -20.86 0.96
CA ASP A 131 -7.34 -21.54 2.12
C ASP A 131 -5.93 -22.03 1.79
N THR A 132 -5.04 -21.99 2.78
CA THR A 132 -3.68 -22.55 2.68
C THR A 132 -3.54 -23.84 3.49
N ASN A 133 -2.47 -24.60 3.23
CA ASN A 133 -2.05 -25.69 4.13
C ASN A 133 -1.17 -25.20 5.31
N VAL A 134 -1.13 -23.89 5.58
CA VAL A 134 -0.40 -23.31 6.71
C VAL A 134 -1.38 -23.09 7.86
N GLU A 135 -1.09 -23.69 9.01
CA GLU A 135 -1.84 -23.52 10.26
C GLU A 135 -0.86 -23.17 11.40
N PHE A 136 -1.38 -22.55 12.46
CA PHE A 136 -0.66 -22.37 13.72
C PHE A 136 -1.42 -23.05 14.87
N ASP A 137 -0.69 -23.66 15.81
CA ASP A 137 -1.25 -23.98 17.13
C ASP A 137 -1.34 -22.71 18.00
N ARG A 138 -1.98 -22.83 19.17
CA ARG A 138 -2.30 -21.69 20.03
C ARG A 138 -1.09 -20.98 20.62
N ASP A 139 -0.05 -21.72 20.98
CA ASP A 139 1.12 -21.16 21.66
C ASP A 139 2.14 -20.69 20.60
N GLY A 140 2.21 -21.39 19.46
CA GLY A 140 2.89 -20.94 18.25
C GLY A 140 2.34 -19.63 17.70
N LEU A 141 1.01 -19.48 17.55
CA LEU A 141 0.38 -18.24 17.05
C LEU A 141 0.61 -17.06 18.01
N LEU A 142 0.53 -17.29 19.32
CA LEU A 142 0.88 -16.28 20.34
C LEU A 142 2.35 -15.86 20.25
N SER A 143 3.26 -16.80 20.03
CA SER A 143 4.69 -16.54 19.83
C SER A 143 4.99 -15.81 18.52
N PHE A 144 4.25 -16.10 17.44
CA PHE A 144 4.32 -15.42 16.16
C PHE A 144 3.87 -13.96 16.29
N VAL A 145 2.65 -13.74 16.79
CA VAL A 145 2.08 -12.39 17.04
C VAL A 145 3.00 -11.53 17.92
N THR A 146 3.60 -12.13 18.97
CA THR A 146 4.55 -11.42 19.85
C THR A 146 5.83 -11.01 19.10
N ARG A 147 6.41 -11.90 18.29
CA ARG A 147 7.61 -11.60 17.48
C ARG A 147 7.31 -10.59 16.38
N MET A 148 6.16 -10.65 15.72
CA MET A 148 5.78 -9.69 14.68
C MET A 148 5.60 -8.28 15.24
N ALA A 149 5.01 -8.13 16.44
CA ALA A 149 4.96 -6.83 17.11
C ALA A 149 6.35 -6.27 17.39
N GLN A 150 7.28 -7.10 17.88
CA GLN A 150 8.68 -6.72 18.14
C GLN A 150 9.43 -6.35 16.86
N ARG A 151 9.26 -7.14 15.78
CA ARG A 151 9.83 -6.89 14.43
C ARG A 151 9.35 -5.56 13.86
N ALA A 152 8.11 -5.16 14.16
CA ALA A 152 7.52 -3.88 13.79
C ALA A 152 7.84 -2.72 14.77
N GLY A 153 8.74 -2.92 15.74
CA GLY A 153 9.14 -1.89 16.71
C GLY A 153 8.08 -1.55 17.77
N LYS A 154 7.08 -2.42 17.97
CA LYS A 154 5.95 -2.22 18.89
C LYS A 154 6.01 -3.19 20.08
N HIS A 155 5.17 -2.95 21.08
CA HIS A 155 4.93 -3.86 22.19
C HIS A 155 3.44 -4.26 22.23
N ILE A 156 3.20 -5.57 22.34
CA ILE A 156 1.87 -6.15 22.45
C ILE A 156 1.77 -6.96 23.76
N SER A 157 0.63 -6.90 24.43
CA SER A 157 0.42 -7.52 25.75
C SER A 157 -1.06 -7.71 26.06
N VAL A 158 -1.40 -8.21 27.25
CA VAL A 158 -2.80 -8.23 27.73
C VAL A 158 -3.35 -6.81 28.01
N SER A 159 -2.49 -5.84 28.31
CA SER A 159 -2.91 -4.44 28.54
C SER A 159 -2.93 -3.60 27.26
N ASN A 160 -2.15 -3.96 26.24
CA ASN A 160 -2.25 -3.45 24.88
C ASN A 160 -2.40 -4.62 23.89
N PRO A 161 -3.60 -5.20 23.76
CA PRO A 161 -3.84 -6.44 23.02
C PRO A 161 -4.07 -6.27 21.52
N LEU A 162 -4.09 -5.02 21.02
CA LEU A 162 -4.24 -4.67 19.62
C LEU A 162 -3.05 -3.82 19.19
N VAL A 163 -2.44 -4.16 18.05
CA VAL A 163 -1.34 -3.40 17.44
C VAL A 163 -1.54 -3.31 15.93
N ASP A 164 -1.62 -2.08 15.43
CA ASP A 164 -1.37 -1.74 14.03
C ASP A 164 0.08 -1.27 13.87
N ALA A 165 0.75 -1.72 12.81
CA ALA A 165 2.14 -1.36 12.52
C ALA A 165 2.53 -1.57 11.04
N SER A 166 3.74 -1.15 10.68
CA SER A 166 4.42 -1.54 9.44
C SER A 166 5.58 -2.49 9.77
N LEU A 167 5.77 -3.50 8.93
CA LEU A 167 6.88 -4.45 9.00
C LEU A 167 8.13 -3.88 8.28
N PRO A 168 9.35 -4.44 8.48
CA PRO A 168 10.58 -3.91 7.89
C PRO A 168 10.60 -3.85 6.35
N ASP A 169 9.86 -4.75 5.70
CA ASP A 169 9.63 -4.83 4.26
C ASP A 169 8.63 -3.76 3.73
N GLY A 170 7.92 -3.08 4.63
CA GLY A 170 6.92 -2.05 4.33
C GLY A 170 5.47 -2.51 4.45
N SER A 171 5.22 -3.83 4.47
CA SER A 171 3.88 -4.40 4.60
C SER A 171 3.18 -3.97 5.90
N ARG A 172 1.88 -3.68 5.83
CA ARG A 172 1.08 -3.37 7.04
C ARG A 172 0.78 -4.65 7.79
N VAL A 173 0.79 -4.60 9.12
CA VAL A 173 0.28 -5.68 9.96
C VAL A 173 -0.70 -5.17 11.01
N GLN A 174 -1.81 -5.88 11.15
CA GLN A 174 -2.72 -5.84 12.30
C GLN A 174 -2.45 -7.10 13.13
N LEU A 175 -2.34 -6.92 14.44
CA LEU A 175 -2.05 -7.99 15.41
C LEU A 175 -3.04 -7.94 16.58
N THR A 176 -3.58 -9.11 16.94
CA THR A 176 -4.40 -9.29 18.14
C THR A 176 -3.80 -10.35 19.05
N PHE A 177 -3.59 -10.02 20.33
CA PHE A 177 -2.91 -10.89 21.30
C PHE A 177 -3.81 -11.91 21.99
N GLY A 178 -5.08 -11.56 22.22
CA GLY A 178 -5.82 -12.05 23.37
C GLY A 178 -7.19 -12.66 23.06
N GLY A 179 -7.48 -13.79 23.71
CA GLY A 179 -8.79 -14.47 23.67
C GLY A 179 -9.93 -13.72 24.39
N ASP A 180 -9.58 -12.65 25.10
CA ASP A 180 -10.44 -11.68 25.75
C ASP A 180 -10.90 -10.54 24.81
N VAL A 181 -10.17 -10.32 23.71
CA VAL A 181 -10.54 -9.36 22.64
C VAL A 181 -11.12 -10.07 21.42
N ALA A 182 -10.53 -11.19 21.00
CA ALA A 182 -11.00 -11.99 19.88
C ALA A 182 -11.35 -13.42 20.32
N THR A 183 -12.57 -13.88 20.05
CA THR A 183 -13.11 -15.15 20.58
C THR A 183 -12.39 -16.42 20.11
N ARG A 184 -11.58 -16.33 19.05
CA ARG A 184 -10.72 -17.42 18.53
C ARG A 184 -9.29 -17.41 19.10
N GLY A 185 -8.94 -16.43 19.96
CA GLY A 185 -7.59 -16.25 20.49
C GLY A 185 -6.77 -15.24 19.67
N PRO A 186 -5.43 -15.34 19.71
CA PRO A 186 -4.56 -14.46 18.94
C PRO A 186 -4.84 -14.62 17.44
N ASN A 187 -4.63 -13.56 16.67
CA ASN A 187 -4.83 -13.52 15.22
C ASN A 187 -3.99 -12.39 14.60
N PHE A 188 -3.84 -12.42 13.29
CA PHE A 188 -3.20 -11.35 12.53
C PHE A 188 -3.78 -11.21 11.13
N THR A 189 -3.63 -10.01 10.57
CA THR A 189 -3.80 -9.76 9.14
C THR A 189 -2.63 -8.93 8.64
N ILE A 190 -1.97 -9.37 7.56
CA ILE A 190 -0.88 -8.65 6.88
C ILE A 190 -1.40 -8.21 5.51
N ARG A 191 -1.15 -6.95 5.16
CA ARG A 191 -1.34 -6.42 3.81
C ARG A 191 0.05 -6.21 3.21
N GLN A 192 0.40 -6.98 2.18
CA GLN A 192 1.73 -6.96 1.60
C GLN A 192 2.01 -5.64 0.88
N PHE A 193 3.23 -5.12 1.03
CA PHE A 193 3.70 -4.01 0.21
C PHE A 193 4.26 -4.54 -1.12
N SER A 194 3.61 -4.17 -2.22
CA SER A 194 4.13 -4.45 -3.57
C SER A 194 5.26 -3.47 -3.92
N SER A 195 6.49 -3.94 -3.92
CA SER A 195 7.65 -3.18 -4.39
C SER A 195 7.51 -2.78 -5.88
N VAL A 196 7.06 -3.73 -6.69
CA VAL A 196 6.68 -3.56 -8.10
C VAL A 196 5.34 -2.80 -8.19
N PRO A 197 5.29 -1.61 -8.81
CA PRO A 197 4.04 -0.88 -9.00
C PRO A 197 3.27 -1.34 -10.24
N ASP A 198 1.95 -1.47 -10.11
CA ASP A 198 1.04 -1.66 -11.24
C ASP A 198 1.08 -0.41 -12.16
N THR A 199 1.15 -0.60 -13.49
CA THR A 199 1.36 0.47 -14.46
C THR A 199 0.05 0.94 -15.13
N PRO A 200 0.03 2.10 -15.83
CA PRO A 200 -1.09 2.46 -16.71
C PRO A 200 -1.47 1.36 -17.71
N VAL A 201 -0.49 0.59 -18.21
CA VAL A 201 -0.69 -0.48 -19.20
C VAL A 201 -1.41 -1.67 -18.56
N ASP A 202 -1.05 -2.05 -17.34
CA ASP A 202 -1.75 -3.10 -16.58
C ASP A 202 -3.21 -2.73 -16.33
N LEU A 203 -3.47 -1.48 -15.95
CA LEU A 203 -4.82 -1.00 -15.67
C LEU A 203 -5.69 -0.89 -16.94
N ILE A 204 -5.09 -0.72 -18.13
CA ILE A 204 -5.77 -0.87 -19.42
C ILE A 204 -6.02 -2.36 -19.70
N ASN A 205 -5.01 -3.22 -19.55
CA ASN A 205 -5.11 -4.66 -19.81
C ASN A 205 -6.15 -5.37 -18.93
N TRP A 206 -6.36 -4.89 -17.70
CA TRP A 206 -7.41 -5.38 -16.80
C TRP A 206 -8.80 -4.80 -17.10
N GLY A 207 -8.92 -3.90 -18.08
CA GLY A 207 -10.13 -3.13 -18.37
C GLY A 207 -10.54 -2.20 -17.23
N THR A 208 -9.62 -1.80 -16.34
CA THR A 208 -9.95 -0.88 -15.22
C THR A 208 -10.16 0.55 -15.70
N PHE A 209 -9.48 0.93 -16.78
CA PHE A 209 -9.62 2.19 -17.52
C PHE A 209 -9.53 1.92 -19.01
N SER A 210 -10.10 2.80 -19.85
CA SER A 210 -9.84 2.77 -21.30
C SER A 210 -8.52 3.47 -21.67
N ILE A 211 -8.05 3.30 -22.90
CA ILE A 211 -6.83 3.96 -23.39
C ILE A 211 -7.03 5.48 -23.45
N GLU A 212 -8.20 5.94 -23.86
CA GLU A 212 -8.59 7.34 -23.95
C GLU A 212 -8.62 8.00 -22.57
N GLN A 213 -9.09 7.29 -21.54
CA GLN A 213 -9.03 7.74 -20.15
C GLN A 213 -7.58 7.93 -19.68
N MET A 214 -6.69 6.98 -20.00
CA MET A 214 -5.27 7.11 -19.66
C MET A 214 -4.57 8.20 -20.46
N ALA A 215 -4.91 8.41 -21.74
CA ALA A 215 -4.41 9.52 -22.55
C ALA A 215 -4.90 10.90 -22.03
N TYR A 216 -6.16 10.98 -21.58
CA TYR A 216 -6.72 12.15 -20.88
C TYR A 216 -5.97 12.43 -19.58
N PHE A 217 -5.78 11.42 -18.72
CA PHE A 217 -5.03 11.59 -17.47
C PHE A 217 -3.57 11.97 -17.73
N TRP A 218 -2.92 11.40 -18.73
CA TRP A 218 -1.57 11.79 -19.13
C TRP A 218 -1.51 13.28 -19.49
N LEU A 219 -2.38 13.74 -20.40
CA LEU A 219 -2.35 15.14 -20.82
C LEU A 219 -2.77 16.10 -19.69
N ALA A 220 -3.67 15.70 -18.79
CA ALA A 220 -4.02 16.48 -17.60
C ALA A 220 -2.85 16.60 -16.60
N ILE A 221 -2.20 15.48 -16.28
CA ILE A 221 -1.09 15.41 -15.30
C ILE A 221 0.14 16.16 -15.82
N GLU A 222 0.51 16.00 -17.10
CA GLU A 222 1.60 16.78 -17.72
C GLU A 222 1.33 18.31 -17.72
N ASN A 223 0.08 18.70 -17.52
CA ASN A 223 -0.35 20.10 -17.40
C ASN A 223 -0.76 20.49 -15.97
N ASN A 224 -0.19 19.81 -14.96
CA ASN A 224 -0.26 20.19 -13.55
C ASN A 224 -1.68 20.17 -12.94
N ARG A 225 -2.66 19.53 -13.59
CA ARG A 225 -4.03 19.37 -13.07
C ARG A 225 -4.03 18.45 -11.85
N SER A 226 -4.85 18.77 -10.85
CA SER A 226 -5.01 18.06 -9.57
C SER A 226 -6.13 17.02 -9.61
N LEU A 227 -5.98 15.94 -8.84
CA LEU A 227 -6.84 14.74 -8.91
C LEU A 227 -7.23 14.18 -7.54
N VAL A 228 -8.48 13.72 -7.41
CA VAL A 228 -8.93 12.86 -6.31
C VAL A 228 -9.43 11.52 -6.86
N PHE A 229 -8.86 10.41 -6.38
CA PHE A 229 -9.38 9.07 -6.62
C PHE A 229 -10.29 8.66 -5.47
N ALA A 230 -11.57 8.39 -5.74
CA ALA A 230 -12.53 8.03 -4.71
C ALA A 230 -13.20 6.69 -4.98
N GLY A 231 -13.51 5.95 -3.91
CA GLY A 231 -14.12 4.63 -3.98
C GLY A 231 -14.14 3.91 -2.63
N GLY A 232 -14.84 2.79 -2.55
CA GLY A 232 -14.87 1.93 -1.36
C GLY A 232 -13.51 1.29 -1.04
N THR A 233 -13.40 0.61 0.10
CA THR A 233 -12.24 -0.25 0.42
C THR A 233 -12.07 -1.35 -0.65
N GLY A 234 -10.83 -1.65 -1.04
CA GLY A 234 -10.50 -2.67 -2.06
C GLY A 234 -10.73 -2.27 -3.54
N SER A 235 -11.33 -1.10 -3.79
CA SER A 235 -11.69 -0.62 -5.14
C SER A 235 -10.51 -0.26 -6.05
N GLY A 236 -9.27 -0.19 -5.55
CA GLY A 236 -8.08 0.16 -6.35
C GLY A 236 -7.76 1.66 -6.38
N LYS A 237 -8.20 2.47 -5.39
CA LYS A 237 -7.89 3.91 -5.31
C LYS A 237 -6.39 4.21 -5.39
N THR A 238 -5.58 3.63 -4.49
CA THR A 238 -4.14 3.90 -4.42
C THR A 238 -3.41 3.34 -5.65
N THR A 239 -3.80 2.15 -6.12
CA THR A 239 -3.35 1.56 -7.40
C THR A 239 -3.55 2.53 -8.56
N SER A 240 -4.74 3.11 -8.70
CA SER A 240 -5.07 4.09 -9.75
C SER A 240 -4.21 5.35 -9.65
N LEU A 241 -4.08 5.91 -8.44
CA LEU A 241 -3.23 7.08 -8.15
C LEU A 241 -1.77 6.80 -8.50
N ASN A 242 -1.25 5.63 -8.11
CA ASN A 242 0.13 5.24 -8.35
C ASN A 242 0.42 5.03 -9.85
N ALA A 243 -0.48 4.35 -10.56
CA ALA A 243 -0.38 4.14 -12.01
C ALA A 243 -0.39 5.47 -12.78
N VAL A 244 -1.37 6.36 -12.56
CA VAL A 244 -1.39 7.65 -13.30
C VAL A 244 -0.20 8.56 -12.93
N SER A 245 0.44 8.35 -11.77
CA SER A 245 1.64 9.09 -11.38
C SER A 245 2.87 8.78 -12.26
N PHE A 246 2.82 7.76 -13.13
CA PHE A 246 3.82 7.57 -14.20
C PHE A 246 3.80 8.73 -15.21
N PHE A 247 2.67 9.44 -15.34
CA PHE A 247 2.54 10.61 -16.20
C PHE A 247 3.09 11.91 -15.59
N ILE A 248 3.63 11.87 -14.36
CA ILE A 248 4.35 13.02 -13.78
C ILE A 248 5.64 13.27 -14.58
N PRO A 249 5.96 14.52 -14.98
CA PRO A 249 7.17 14.81 -15.72
C PRO A 249 8.44 14.46 -14.92
N LYS A 250 9.31 13.60 -15.48
CA LYS A 250 10.50 13.01 -14.84
C LYS A 250 11.42 13.94 -14.01
N LYS A 251 11.44 15.24 -14.29
CA LYS A 251 12.30 16.22 -13.58
C LYS A 251 11.58 16.88 -12.40
N SER A 252 10.26 16.88 -12.38
CA SER A 252 9.44 17.58 -11.40
C SER A 252 9.65 17.01 -10.01
N LYS A 253 9.62 17.86 -8.98
CA LYS A 253 9.78 17.37 -7.61
C LYS A 253 8.48 16.77 -7.08
N VAL A 254 8.54 15.50 -6.67
CA VAL A 254 7.41 14.75 -6.08
C VAL A 254 7.65 14.57 -4.57
N VAL A 255 6.61 14.75 -3.77
CA VAL A 255 6.59 14.32 -2.35
C VAL A 255 5.36 13.45 -2.13
N SER A 256 5.53 12.21 -1.67
CA SER A 256 4.41 11.40 -1.16
C SER A 256 4.35 11.47 0.37
N ILE A 257 3.13 11.37 0.91
CA ILE A 257 2.83 11.45 2.34
C ILE A 257 1.77 10.40 2.67
N GLU A 258 2.15 9.37 3.43
CA GLU A 258 1.35 8.15 3.59
C GLU A 258 1.36 7.67 5.06
N ASP A 259 0.26 7.05 5.53
CA ASP A 259 0.24 6.39 6.86
C ASP A 259 0.91 5.01 6.84
N THR A 260 0.96 4.39 5.68
CA THR A 260 1.68 3.14 5.41
C THR A 260 2.11 3.19 3.96
N ARG A 261 3.28 2.64 3.66
CA ARG A 261 3.84 2.62 2.31
C ARG A 261 2.92 1.83 1.37
N GLU A 262 2.26 2.53 0.45
CA GLU A 262 1.48 1.95 -0.65
C GLU A 262 1.94 2.51 -2.01
N ILE A 263 2.50 3.72 -2.04
CA ILE A 263 2.98 4.38 -3.27
C ILE A 263 4.41 3.92 -3.58
N SER A 264 4.64 3.52 -4.82
CA SER A 264 5.95 3.12 -5.37
C SER A 264 6.08 3.73 -6.77
N LEU A 265 6.96 4.71 -6.92
CA LEU A 265 7.11 5.50 -8.16
C LEU A 265 8.46 5.25 -8.85
N PRO A 266 8.50 5.08 -10.18
CA PRO A 266 9.74 5.05 -10.97
C PRO A 266 10.37 6.44 -11.17
N HIS A 267 10.40 7.26 -10.11
CA HIS A 267 10.69 8.69 -10.19
C HIS A 267 11.92 9.10 -9.36
N GLU A 268 12.97 9.62 -10.00
CA GLU A 268 14.27 9.92 -9.35
C GLU A 268 14.22 11.13 -8.39
N ASN A 269 13.36 12.11 -8.63
CA ASN A 269 13.23 13.34 -7.80
C ASN A 269 12.04 13.25 -6.83
N TRP A 270 11.91 12.11 -6.14
CA TRP A 270 10.82 11.79 -5.21
C TRP A 270 11.29 11.75 -3.76
N VAL A 271 10.47 12.29 -2.85
CA VAL A 271 10.64 12.15 -1.39
C VAL A 271 9.41 11.42 -0.83
N GLN A 272 9.59 10.17 -0.42
CA GLN A 272 8.56 9.45 0.34
C GLN A 272 8.60 9.85 1.81
N SER A 273 7.45 10.24 2.34
CA SER A 273 7.27 10.65 3.75
C SER A 273 6.22 9.76 4.39
N LEU A 274 6.54 9.15 5.53
CA LEU A 274 5.60 8.34 6.31
C LEU A 274 5.18 9.06 7.58
N THR A 275 3.95 8.85 8.04
CA THR A 275 3.56 9.20 9.41
C THR A 275 4.19 8.22 10.40
N ARG A 276 4.14 8.56 11.69
CA ARG A 276 4.65 7.70 12.76
C ARG A 276 3.84 7.93 14.02
N ASP A 277 3.27 6.86 14.57
CA ASP A 277 2.61 6.93 15.89
C ASP A 277 3.60 7.36 16.99
N SER A 278 3.06 7.81 18.13
CA SER A 278 3.89 7.98 19.32
C SER A 278 4.59 6.68 19.74
N VAL A 279 5.84 6.82 20.22
CA VAL A 279 6.67 5.69 20.69
C VAL A 279 6.57 5.53 22.21
N THR A 280 5.77 6.38 22.87
CA THR A 280 5.56 6.39 24.32
C THR A 280 4.10 6.59 24.67
N GLU A 281 3.64 6.04 25.81
CA GLU A 281 2.29 6.25 26.35
C GLU A 281 1.96 7.76 26.60
N GLU A 282 2.98 8.61 26.71
CA GLU A 282 2.85 10.07 26.83
C GLU A 282 2.75 10.82 25.48
N GLY A 283 2.53 10.10 24.36
CA GLY A 283 2.35 10.71 23.03
C GLY A 283 3.62 11.27 22.37
N ARG A 284 4.81 11.10 22.97
CA ARG A 284 6.03 11.70 22.41
C ARG A 284 6.53 10.93 21.19
N GLY A 285 7.05 11.69 20.22
CA GLY A 285 7.66 11.15 19.00
C GLY A 285 6.68 10.84 17.88
N GLU A 286 5.39 11.15 18.06
CA GLU A 286 4.43 11.17 16.95
C GLU A 286 4.91 12.11 15.82
N VAL A 287 4.60 11.76 14.58
CA VAL A 287 4.79 12.59 13.38
C VAL A 287 3.54 12.43 12.50
N THR A 288 2.72 13.47 12.48
CA THR A 288 1.40 13.42 11.82
C THR A 288 1.47 13.72 10.32
N MET A 289 0.45 13.27 9.57
CA MET A 289 0.28 13.59 8.14
C MET A 289 0.27 15.11 7.89
N TYR A 290 -0.30 15.88 8.83
CA TYR A 290 -0.33 17.34 8.80
C TYR A 290 1.07 17.97 8.91
N GLU A 291 1.92 17.49 9.81
CA GLU A 291 3.30 17.97 9.95
C GLU A 291 4.17 17.60 8.75
N GLN A 292 3.98 16.40 8.19
CA GLN A 292 4.64 16.01 6.94
C GLN A 292 4.19 16.91 5.77
N LEU A 293 2.90 17.22 5.66
CA LEU A 293 2.37 18.10 4.62
C LEU A 293 2.83 19.57 4.77
N GLN A 294 2.88 20.09 6.00
CA GLN A 294 3.52 21.39 6.27
C GLN A 294 5.02 21.40 5.96
N THR A 295 5.70 20.26 6.13
CA THR A 295 7.11 20.11 5.80
C THR A 295 7.31 20.05 4.28
N ALA A 296 6.48 19.28 3.57
CA ALA A 296 6.48 19.16 2.11
C ALA A 296 6.35 20.53 1.43
N LEU A 297 5.41 21.39 1.86
CA LEU A 297 5.25 22.75 1.33
C LEU A 297 6.51 23.63 1.44
N ARG A 298 7.40 23.37 2.41
CA ARG A 298 8.69 24.06 2.54
C ARG A 298 9.76 23.51 1.59
N GLN A 299 9.59 22.30 1.10
CA GLN A 299 10.52 21.61 0.20
C GLN A 299 10.37 22.02 -1.29
N ARG A 300 9.35 22.83 -1.62
CA ARG A 300 8.96 23.21 -3.00
C ARG A 300 8.78 22.02 -3.96
N PRO A 301 7.87 21.07 -3.66
CA PRO A 301 7.38 20.12 -4.65
C PRO A 301 6.67 20.84 -5.80
N GLU A 302 6.60 20.17 -6.93
CA GLU A 302 5.61 20.45 -7.98
C GLU A 302 4.38 19.57 -7.77
N TYR A 303 4.59 18.30 -7.35
CA TYR A 303 3.54 17.30 -7.14
C TYR A 303 3.53 16.82 -5.67
N ILE A 304 2.36 16.83 -5.03
CA ILE A 304 2.14 16.35 -3.66
C ILE A 304 1.12 15.21 -3.68
N LEU A 305 1.53 14.01 -3.28
CA LEU A 305 0.68 12.83 -3.21
C LEU A 305 0.37 12.55 -1.73
N VAL A 306 -0.90 12.57 -1.34
CA VAL A 306 -1.36 12.20 0.01
C VAL A 306 -2.10 10.87 -0.09
N GLY A 307 -1.69 9.83 0.64
CA GLY A 307 -2.20 8.46 0.46
C GLY A 307 -3.73 8.35 0.58
N GLU A 308 -4.30 8.82 1.69
CA GLU A 308 -5.75 8.95 1.88
C GLU A 308 -6.06 10.13 2.83
N ILE A 309 -7.08 10.92 2.51
CA ILE A 309 -7.62 11.95 3.44
C ILE A 309 -8.90 11.40 4.07
N ARG A 310 -8.92 11.24 5.39
CA ARG A 310 -9.97 10.50 6.10
C ARG A 310 -10.92 11.40 6.85
N THR A 311 -10.45 12.01 7.94
CA THR A 311 -11.24 12.75 8.93
C THR A 311 -10.51 13.97 9.51
N GLU A 312 -9.31 14.27 9.01
CA GLU A 312 -8.37 15.20 9.61
C GLU A 312 -8.52 16.57 8.94
N ALA A 313 -9.40 17.43 9.46
CA ALA A 313 -9.66 18.78 8.92
C ALA A 313 -8.39 19.55 8.54
N ASN A 314 -7.36 19.51 9.37
CA ASN A 314 -6.09 20.19 9.14
C ASN A 314 -5.30 19.63 7.94
N VAL A 315 -5.39 18.33 7.67
CA VAL A 315 -4.77 17.71 6.47
C VAL A 315 -5.53 18.14 5.23
N ALA A 316 -6.86 17.99 5.23
CA ALA A 316 -7.72 18.38 4.11
C ALA A 316 -7.55 19.86 3.76
N LEU A 317 -7.65 20.76 4.74
CA LEU A 317 -7.46 22.20 4.55
C LEU A 317 -6.07 22.53 3.99
N THR A 318 -5.01 21.89 4.50
CA THR A 318 -3.64 22.15 4.01
C THR A 318 -3.40 21.59 2.61
N PHE A 319 -4.05 20.47 2.26
CA PHE A 319 -3.96 19.85 0.94
C PHE A 319 -4.62 20.72 -0.15
N PHE A 320 -5.83 21.22 0.10
CA PHE A 320 -6.47 22.16 -0.82
C PHE A 320 -5.81 23.55 -0.80
N GLN A 321 -5.19 23.97 0.33
CA GLN A 321 -4.33 25.16 0.35
C GLN A 321 -3.06 24.98 -0.50
N ALA A 322 -2.56 23.75 -0.69
CA ALA A 322 -1.44 23.48 -1.60
C ALA A 322 -1.83 23.77 -3.06
N MET A 323 -3.01 23.29 -3.49
CA MET A 323 -3.60 23.60 -4.82
C MET A 323 -3.74 25.11 -5.01
N ALA A 324 -4.41 25.79 -4.08
CA ALA A 324 -4.61 27.25 -4.08
C ALA A 324 -3.31 28.09 -4.00
N THR A 325 -2.15 27.44 -3.79
CA THR A 325 -0.81 28.08 -3.81
C THR A 325 0.06 27.62 -4.99
N GLY A 326 -0.49 26.86 -5.94
CA GLY A 326 0.16 26.46 -7.18
C GLY A 326 0.94 25.15 -7.13
N HIS A 327 0.62 24.24 -6.20
CA HIS A 327 1.15 22.88 -6.18
C HIS A 327 0.11 21.91 -6.78
N THR A 328 0.52 21.03 -7.68
CA THR A 328 -0.35 19.93 -8.15
C THR A 328 -0.48 18.90 -7.04
N ALA A 329 -1.70 18.46 -6.74
CA ALA A 329 -1.93 17.62 -5.57
C ALA A 329 -2.89 16.45 -5.84
N TYR A 330 -2.48 15.23 -5.44
CA TYR A 330 -3.22 13.97 -5.62
C TYR A 330 -3.54 13.33 -4.28
N THR A 331 -4.75 12.78 -4.14
CA THR A 331 -5.11 11.99 -2.96
C THR A 331 -6.17 10.95 -3.24
N THR A 332 -6.32 9.98 -2.33
CA THR A 332 -7.51 9.13 -2.28
C THR A 332 -8.51 9.55 -1.20
N ILE A 333 -9.81 9.27 -1.42
CA ILE A 333 -10.90 9.54 -0.47
C ILE A 333 -11.93 8.38 -0.49
N HIS A 334 -12.46 7.98 0.67
CA HIS A 334 -13.54 6.98 0.71
C HIS A 334 -14.92 7.61 0.40
N SER A 335 -15.34 7.54 -0.87
CA SER A 335 -16.68 7.91 -1.39
C SER A 335 -16.97 7.23 -2.72
N GLU A 336 -18.20 6.75 -2.95
CA GLU A 336 -18.61 6.01 -4.17
C GLU A 336 -19.28 6.87 -5.25
N SER A 337 -19.26 8.21 -5.06
CA SER A 337 -19.79 9.21 -5.99
C SER A 337 -19.12 10.57 -5.82
N VAL A 338 -19.10 11.38 -6.89
CA VAL A 338 -18.51 12.73 -6.88
C VAL A 338 -19.24 13.67 -5.92
N THR A 339 -20.57 13.64 -5.92
CA THR A 339 -21.39 14.38 -4.94
C THR A 339 -21.09 13.94 -3.50
N GLY A 340 -20.75 12.67 -3.26
CA GLY A 340 -20.27 12.19 -1.97
C GLY A 340 -18.86 12.69 -1.61
N VAL A 341 -17.96 12.86 -2.60
CA VAL A 341 -16.64 13.47 -2.38
C VAL A 341 -16.80 14.93 -1.97
N ILE A 342 -17.55 15.73 -2.73
CA ILE A 342 -17.81 17.15 -2.45
C ILE A 342 -18.44 17.31 -1.05
N ASN A 343 -19.54 16.60 -0.77
CA ASN A 343 -20.18 16.65 0.55
C ASN A 343 -19.21 16.26 1.69
N ARG A 344 -18.35 15.25 1.50
CA ARG A 344 -17.38 14.82 2.52
C ARG A 344 -16.29 15.85 2.76
N LEU A 345 -15.87 16.58 1.73
CA LEU A 345 -14.88 17.65 1.83
C LEU A 345 -15.46 18.87 2.56
N GLU A 346 -16.65 19.31 2.18
CA GLU A 346 -17.24 20.57 2.67
C GLU A 346 -17.80 20.49 4.10
N ASN A 347 -18.27 19.32 4.53
CA ASN A 347 -18.92 19.14 5.83
C ASN A 347 -17.93 18.63 6.90
N ASP A 348 -18.35 18.72 8.17
CA ASP A 348 -17.62 18.09 9.28
C ASP A 348 -17.49 16.56 9.04
N PRO A 349 -16.32 15.95 9.33
CA PRO A 349 -15.19 16.52 10.06
C PRO A 349 -14.08 17.16 9.20
N LEU A 350 -14.25 17.31 7.87
CA LEU A 350 -13.19 17.90 7.03
C LEU A 350 -13.31 19.42 6.90
N GLY A 351 -14.52 19.94 6.67
CA GLY A 351 -14.82 21.39 6.71
C GLY A 351 -14.04 22.26 5.71
N VAL A 352 -13.64 21.70 4.57
CA VAL A 352 -12.92 22.42 3.51
C VAL A 352 -13.84 23.47 2.87
N PRO A 353 -13.48 24.77 2.82
CA PRO A 353 -14.33 25.78 2.19
C PRO A 353 -14.59 25.47 0.72
N THR A 354 -15.83 25.63 0.25
CA THR A 354 -16.23 25.39 -1.16
C THR A 354 -15.35 26.12 -2.18
N GLN A 355 -14.89 27.33 -1.85
CA GLN A 355 -14.00 28.10 -2.71
C GLN A 355 -12.60 27.46 -2.86
N MET A 356 -12.17 26.63 -1.90
CA MET A 356 -10.96 25.81 -2.03
C MET A 356 -11.25 24.48 -2.73
N VAL A 357 -12.42 23.86 -2.53
CA VAL A 357 -12.84 22.64 -3.28
C VAL A 357 -12.87 22.90 -4.79
N LYS A 358 -13.16 24.13 -5.21
CA LYS A 358 -13.13 24.61 -6.61
C LYS A 358 -11.73 24.74 -7.23
N GLU A 359 -10.65 24.48 -6.48
CA GLU A 359 -9.26 24.43 -6.97
C GLU A 359 -8.81 23.01 -7.36
N LEU A 360 -9.66 21.99 -7.16
CA LEU A 360 -9.45 20.63 -7.66
C LEU A 360 -10.00 20.52 -9.09
N ASP A 361 -9.21 20.04 -10.05
CA ASP A 361 -9.66 19.89 -11.44
C ASP A 361 -10.52 18.62 -11.65
N ILE A 362 -10.11 17.45 -11.16
CA ILE A 362 -10.69 16.14 -11.55
C ILE A 362 -10.99 15.21 -10.36
N VAL A 363 -12.12 14.50 -10.41
CA VAL A 363 -12.46 13.35 -9.56
C VAL A 363 -12.64 12.09 -10.42
N SER A 364 -11.97 11.00 -10.04
CA SER A 364 -12.18 9.65 -10.60
C SER A 364 -12.84 8.74 -9.57
N ILE A 365 -13.90 8.03 -9.97
CA ILE A 365 -14.68 7.14 -9.10
C ILE A 365 -14.36 5.67 -9.41
N GLN A 366 -13.60 5.03 -8.54
CA GLN A 366 -13.29 3.60 -8.59
C GLN A 366 -14.38 2.76 -7.93
N ARG A 367 -14.73 1.65 -8.59
CA ARG A 367 -15.64 0.62 -8.06
C ARG A 367 -15.04 -0.76 -8.20
N GLN A 368 -15.48 -1.66 -7.32
CA GLN A 368 -15.25 -3.09 -7.45
C GLN A 368 -16.60 -3.76 -7.71
N VAL A 369 -16.67 -4.60 -8.74
CA VAL A 369 -17.91 -5.19 -9.26
C VAL A 369 -17.71 -6.66 -9.58
N MET A 370 -18.80 -7.39 -9.82
CA MET A 370 -18.77 -8.75 -10.34
C MET A 370 -19.19 -8.73 -11.82
N ILE A 371 -18.39 -9.34 -12.69
CA ILE A 371 -18.66 -9.53 -14.12
C ILE A 371 -18.27 -10.96 -14.46
N ASP A 372 -19.18 -11.72 -15.09
CA ASP A 372 -18.99 -13.15 -15.41
C ASP A 372 -18.42 -14.01 -14.26
N ASP A 373 -19.01 -13.81 -13.07
CA ASP A 373 -18.60 -14.38 -11.77
C ASP A 373 -17.18 -14.01 -11.27
N GLU A 374 -16.43 -13.17 -11.99
CA GLU A 374 -15.14 -12.62 -11.56
C GLU A 374 -15.26 -11.24 -10.90
N ARG A 375 -14.45 -11.01 -9.86
CA ARG A 375 -14.40 -9.75 -9.09
C ARG A 375 -13.38 -8.78 -9.70
N VAL A 376 -13.86 -7.79 -10.46
CA VAL A 376 -13.02 -6.83 -11.19
C VAL A 376 -13.06 -5.41 -10.61
N ARG A 377 -12.04 -4.61 -10.93
CA ARG A 377 -11.93 -3.18 -10.57
C ARG A 377 -12.22 -2.35 -11.84
N ARG A 378 -13.03 -1.28 -11.72
CA ARG A 378 -13.49 -0.43 -12.82
C ARG A 378 -13.56 1.04 -12.40
N ASN A 379 -12.99 1.94 -13.21
CA ASN A 379 -13.17 3.39 -13.12
C ASN A 379 -14.58 3.79 -13.56
N ALA A 380 -15.55 3.70 -12.65
CA ALA A 380 -16.97 3.91 -12.96
C ALA A 380 -17.27 5.28 -13.58
N ARG A 381 -16.48 6.32 -13.29
CA ARG A 381 -16.70 7.68 -13.80
C ARG A 381 -15.46 8.57 -13.67
N VAL A 382 -15.23 9.44 -14.66
CA VAL A 382 -14.30 10.59 -14.56
C VAL A 382 -15.10 11.88 -14.69
N THR A 383 -14.91 12.79 -13.74
CA THR A 383 -15.70 14.03 -13.63
C THR A 383 -14.80 15.22 -13.32
N GLU A 384 -14.94 16.28 -14.11
CA GLU A 384 -14.29 17.56 -13.90
C GLU A 384 -15.10 18.44 -12.93
N LEU A 385 -14.40 19.26 -12.16
CA LEU A 385 -14.98 20.30 -11.31
C LEU A 385 -14.80 21.66 -11.98
N LEU A 386 -15.86 22.45 -12.06
CA LEU A 386 -15.89 23.70 -12.82
C LEU A 386 -15.79 24.92 -11.88
N SER A 387 -14.60 25.49 -11.76
CA SER A 387 -14.33 26.66 -10.91
C SER A 387 -15.07 27.94 -11.32
N ARG A 388 -15.58 28.02 -12.56
CA ARG A 388 -16.17 29.22 -13.18
C ARG A 388 -17.71 29.22 -13.15
N GLY A 389 -18.31 29.46 -11.98
CA GLY A 389 -19.75 29.67 -11.81
C GLY A 389 -20.09 30.81 -10.83
N GLU A 390 -21.17 31.56 -11.09
CA GLU A 390 -21.65 32.65 -10.20
C GLU A 390 -22.37 32.16 -8.93
N VAL A 391 -22.43 30.84 -8.71
CA VAL A 391 -23.17 30.19 -7.61
C VAL A 391 -22.17 29.66 -6.58
N ASP A 392 -22.54 29.71 -5.30
CA ASP A 392 -21.71 29.17 -4.22
C ASP A 392 -21.46 27.65 -4.35
N ASP A 393 -22.31 26.91 -5.07
CA ASP A 393 -22.27 25.45 -5.30
C ASP A 393 -21.15 24.99 -6.26
N VAL A 394 -20.70 23.73 -6.15
CA VAL A 394 -19.67 23.12 -7.02
C VAL A 394 -20.32 22.51 -8.27
N SER A 395 -20.14 23.16 -9.41
CA SER A 395 -20.58 22.61 -10.70
C SER A 395 -19.61 21.53 -11.19
N VAL A 396 -20.15 20.47 -11.78
CA VAL A 396 -19.38 19.29 -12.24
C VAL A 396 -19.77 18.88 -13.67
N HIS A 397 -18.85 18.25 -14.39
CA HIS A 397 -19.09 17.71 -15.73
C HIS A 397 -18.46 16.32 -15.89
N ASP A 398 -19.25 15.33 -16.32
CA ASP A 398 -18.77 13.96 -16.51
C ASP A 398 -18.13 13.81 -17.90
N VAL A 399 -16.85 13.43 -17.95
CA VAL A 399 -16.08 13.24 -19.20
C VAL A 399 -16.09 11.78 -19.65
N PHE A 400 -16.14 10.84 -18.70
CA PHE A 400 -16.25 9.41 -18.99
C PHE A 400 -17.19 8.71 -18.02
N GLU A 401 -18.00 7.76 -18.52
CA GLU A 401 -18.87 6.90 -17.70
C GLU A 401 -18.86 5.44 -18.17
N TRP A 402 -18.60 4.52 -17.24
CA TRP A 402 -18.56 3.08 -17.47
C TRP A 402 -19.97 2.48 -17.68
N ASN A 403 -20.14 1.73 -18.76
CA ASN A 403 -21.36 1.00 -19.08
C ASN A 403 -21.31 -0.44 -18.54
N ALA A 404 -21.88 -0.66 -17.36
CA ALA A 404 -21.99 -1.98 -16.73
C ALA A 404 -22.74 -3.06 -17.54
N ALA A 405 -23.42 -2.71 -18.64
CA ALA A 405 -24.11 -3.67 -19.51
C ALA A 405 -23.27 -4.18 -20.69
N GLU A 406 -22.18 -3.48 -21.03
CA GLU A 406 -21.29 -3.80 -22.16
C GLU A 406 -19.81 -3.93 -21.72
N ASP A 407 -19.52 -3.61 -20.45
CA ASP A 407 -18.19 -3.49 -19.83
C ASP A 407 -17.23 -2.54 -20.58
N ASP A 408 -17.79 -1.46 -21.12
CA ASP A 408 -17.13 -0.47 -21.98
C ASP A 408 -17.29 0.95 -21.42
N TYR A 409 -16.66 1.96 -22.03
CA TYR A 409 -16.59 3.33 -21.53
C TYR A 409 -17.18 4.34 -22.52
N ASN A 410 -18.20 5.07 -22.09
CA ASN A 410 -18.74 6.20 -22.86
C ASN A 410 -17.85 7.42 -22.68
N GLU A 411 -17.32 7.97 -23.77
CA GLU A 411 -16.72 9.30 -23.83
C GLU A 411 -17.80 10.39 -23.96
N MET A 412 -17.64 11.49 -23.23
CA MET A 412 -18.51 12.66 -23.25
C MET A 412 -17.71 13.85 -23.79
N PHE A 413 -17.99 14.23 -25.04
CA PHE A 413 -17.14 15.06 -25.91
C PHE A 413 -16.84 16.53 -25.48
N ASP A 414 -17.18 16.99 -24.28
CA ASP A 414 -17.14 18.42 -23.85
C ASP A 414 -16.19 18.67 -22.64
N SER A 415 -14.95 18.15 -22.67
CA SER A 415 -13.96 18.36 -21.58
C SER A 415 -13.47 19.81 -21.45
N ARG A 416 -13.61 20.39 -20.25
CA ARG A 416 -13.13 21.72 -19.88
C ARG A 416 -11.69 21.75 -19.42
N VAL A 417 -11.20 20.67 -18.83
CA VAL A 417 -9.78 20.55 -18.49
C VAL A 417 -8.94 20.55 -19.78
N LEU A 418 -9.41 19.89 -20.83
CA LEU A 418 -8.75 19.92 -22.14
C LEU A 418 -8.90 21.28 -22.86
N ASP A 419 -10.06 21.95 -22.77
CA ASP A 419 -10.22 23.35 -23.24
C ASP A 419 -9.17 24.28 -22.59
N ASP A 420 -9.12 24.35 -21.25
CA ASP A 420 -8.20 25.23 -20.53
C ASP A 420 -6.72 24.85 -20.79
N ILE A 421 -6.39 23.56 -20.97
CA ILE A 421 -5.04 23.12 -21.40
C ILE A 421 -4.71 23.62 -22.82
N ALA A 422 -5.65 23.57 -23.76
CA ALA A 422 -5.42 24.06 -25.10
C ALA A 422 -5.23 25.59 -25.14
N ASP A 423 -6.02 26.35 -24.36
CA ASP A 423 -5.83 27.79 -24.20
C ASP A 423 -4.48 28.11 -23.52
N ASP A 424 -4.10 27.41 -22.44
CA ASP A 424 -2.82 27.57 -21.73
C ASP A 424 -1.60 27.27 -22.64
N ARG A 425 -1.71 26.25 -23.51
CA ARG A 425 -0.66 25.87 -24.49
C ARG A 425 -0.72 26.65 -25.81
N GLY A 426 -1.77 27.44 -26.05
CA GLY A 426 -2.00 28.17 -27.31
C GLY A 426 -2.29 27.26 -28.51
N TRP A 427 -2.96 26.13 -28.28
CA TRP A 427 -3.35 25.14 -29.28
C TRP A 427 -4.72 25.46 -29.90
N ASP A 428 -4.98 24.94 -31.11
CA ASP A 428 -6.34 24.81 -31.64
C ASP A 428 -6.84 23.36 -31.43
N GLN A 429 -8.14 23.12 -31.64
CA GLN A 429 -8.75 21.79 -31.51
C GLN A 429 -8.02 20.72 -32.36
N ALA A 430 -7.53 21.10 -33.54
CA ALA A 430 -6.83 20.18 -34.44
C ALA A 430 -5.38 19.90 -34.01
N GLN A 431 -4.85 20.63 -33.02
CA GLN A 431 -3.62 20.33 -32.29
C GLN A 431 -3.91 19.59 -30.98
N LEU A 432 -4.93 19.98 -30.22
CA LEU A 432 -5.36 19.29 -29.00
C LEU A 432 -5.69 17.82 -29.27
N ASN A 433 -6.58 17.55 -30.24
CA ASN A 433 -6.93 16.19 -30.63
C ASN A 433 -5.68 15.41 -31.03
N ARG A 434 -4.78 16.01 -31.82
CA ARG A 434 -3.55 15.36 -32.29
C ARG A 434 -2.58 15.00 -31.16
N GLU A 435 -2.62 15.73 -30.05
CA GLU A 435 -1.84 15.42 -28.85
C GLU A 435 -2.48 14.30 -28.02
N LEU A 436 -3.80 14.17 -28.03
CA LEU A 436 -4.50 13.02 -27.47
C LEU A 436 -4.28 11.76 -28.35
N ASP A 437 -4.49 11.86 -29.66
CA ASP A 437 -4.25 10.81 -30.66
C ASP A 437 -2.85 10.19 -30.49
N ARG A 438 -1.82 11.03 -30.31
CA ARG A 438 -0.42 10.61 -30.08
C ARG A 438 -0.22 9.85 -28.76
N ARG A 439 -0.94 10.21 -27.70
CA ARG A 439 -0.86 9.54 -26.40
C ARG A 439 -1.62 8.21 -26.42
N VAL A 440 -2.72 8.14 -27.17
CA VAL A 440 -3.41 6.89 -27.53
C VAL A 440 -2.46 5.98 -28.32
N GLU A 441 -1.86 6.43 -29.43
CA GLU A 441 -0.94 5.65 -30.28
C GLU A 441 0.26 5.06 -29.50
N VAL A 442 0.77 5.77 -28.47
CA VAL A 442 1.83 5.25 -27.57
C VAL A 442 1.30 4.22 -26.56
N LEU A 443 0.12 4.42 -25.99
CA LEU A 443 -0.49 3.48 -25.03
C LEU A 443 -0.96 2.20 -25.74
N GLU A 444 -1.57 2.32 -26.92
CA GLU A 444 -1.87 1.20 -27.83
C GLU A 444 -0.60 0.40 -28.12
N TYR A 445 0.49 1.04 -28.53
CA TYR A 445 1.77 0.36 -28.78
C TYR A 445 2.29 -0.41 -27.56
N LEU A 446 2.21 0.17 -26.36
CA LEU A 446 2.64 -0.50 -25.12
C LEU A 446 1.79 -1.75 -24.81
N VAL A 447 0.47 -1.67 -25.03
CA VAL A 447 -0.49 -2.77 -24.87
C VAL A 447 -0.24 -3.87 -25.92
N GLU A 448 -0.19 -3.53 -27.21
CA GLU A 448 -0.04 -4.48 -28.32
C GLU A 448 1.28 -5.27 -28.30
N ASN A 449 2.28 -4.81 -27.53
CA ASN A 449 3.61 -5.41 -27.43
C ASN A 449 3.90 -6.00 -26.03
N ASP A 450 2.89 -6.17 -25.17
CA ASP A 450 3.00 -6.69 -23.79
C ASP A 450 4.03 -5.94 -22.91
N ILE A 451 4.20 -4.63 -23.13
CA ILE A 451 5.18 -3.80 -22.41
C ILE A 451 4.57 -3.31 -21.09
N THR A 452 4.50 -4.18 -20.10
CA THR A 452 3.96 -3.88 -18.75
C THR A 452 5.02 -3.61 -17.69
N TRP A 453 6.31 -3.91 -17.93
CA TRP A 453 7.34 -3.72 -16.90
C TRP A 453 7.53 -2.23 -16.55
N TYR A 454 7.39 -1.90 -15.26
CA TYR A 454 7.25 -0.52 -14.80
C TYR A 454 8.39 0.42 -15.23
N GLU A 455 9.63 -0.08 -15.26
CA GLU A 455 10.79 0.71 -15.70
C GLU A 455 10.73 1.04 -17.19
N ASP A 456 10.25 0.12 -18.02
CA ASP A 456 10.16 0.30 -19.47
C ASP A 456 8.95 1.14 -19.85
N VAL A 457 7.81 0.98 -19.18
CA VAL A 457 6.64 1.88 -19.31
C VAL A 457 7.01 3.32 -18.96
N ALA A 458 7.62 3.54 -17.79
CA ALA A 458 8.08 4.87 -17.37
C ALA A 458 9.14 5.45 -18.31
N ARG A 459 10.08 4.62 -18.81
CA ARG A 459 11.10 5.02 -19.79
C ARG A 459 10.46 5.52 -21.08
N VAL A 460 9.44 4.84 -21.61
CA VAL A 460 8.73 5.25 -22.84
C VAL A 460 7.95 6.55 -22.63
N ILE A 461 7.13 6.62 -21.58
CA ILE A 461 6.35 7.81 -21.22
C ILE A 461 7.24 9.05 -21.04
N HIS A 462 8.32 8.93 -20.26
CA HIS A 462 9.26 10.03 -20.03
C HIS A 462 10.11 10.37 -21.25
N THR A 463 10.38 9.42 -22.16
CA THR A 463 11.04 9.72 -23.44
C THR A 463 10.11 10.56 -24.31
N PHE A 464 8.85 10.16 -24.49
CA PHE A 464 7.85 10.90 -25.26
C PHE A 464 7.65 12.34 -24.75
N MET A 465 7.61 12.55 -23.43
CA MET A 465 7.56 13.90 -22.84
C MET A 465 8.76 14.79 -23.19
N SER A 466 9.90 14.20 -23.56
CA SER A 466 11.16 14.91 -23.84
C SER A 466 11.48 15.04 -25.34
N ASP A 467 11.12 14.02 -26.13
CA ASP A 467 11.19 14.00 -27.59
C ASP A 467 10.06 13.10 -28.12
N GLN A 468 8.92 13.71 -28.42
CA GLN A 468 7.75 13.00 -28.96
C GLN A 468 8.07 12.34 -30.30
N GLU A 469 8.74 13.04 -31.21
CA GLU A 469 8.88 12.56 -32.58
C GLU A 469 9.86 11.38 -32.65
N GLN A 470 10.86 11.29 -31.77
CA GLN A 470 11.67 10.07 -31.62
C GLN A 470 10.81 8.85 -31.30
N VAL A 471 9.86 8.97 -30.36
CA VAL A 471 8.98 7.84 -29.98
C VAL A 471 8.00 7.52 -31.11
N MET A 472 7.39 8.53 -31.74
CA MET A 472 6.45 8.29 -32.83
C MET A 472 7.13 7.75 -34.11
N GLU A 473 8.38 8.13 -34.40
CA GLU A 473 9.15 7.56 -35.51
C GLU A 473 9.47 6.07 -35.26
N ALA A 474 9.92 5.73 -34.03
CA ALA A 474 10.22 4.35 -33.64
C ALA A 474 8.99 3.42 -33.61
N ILE A 475 7.80 3.94 -33.27
CA ILE A 475 6.53 3.21 -33.36
C ILE A 475 6.17 2.94 -34.84
N ARG A 476 6.21 3.98 -35.70
CA ARG A 476 5.79 3.88 -37.11
C ARG A 476 6.69 3.01 -37.98
N ASP A 477 8.01 3.06 -37.76
CA ASP A 477 8.98 2.32 -38.58
C ASP A 477 9.04 0.82 -38.21
N GLY A 478 8.50 0.43 -37.04
CA GLY A 478 8.42 -0.96 -36.62
C GLY A 478 9.74 -1.59 -36.15
N ASP A 479 10.83 -0.81 -36.10
CA ASP A 479 12.06 -1.19 -35.39
C ASP A 479 11.81 -1.35 -33.87
N GLY A 480 10.73 -0.74 -33.37
CA GLY A 480 10.25 -0.86 -32.00
C GLY A 480 11.06 -0.04 -30.99
N LEU A 481 10.57 0.06 -29.77
CA LEU A 481 11.24 0.83 -28.70
C LEU A 481 12.47 0.09 -28.11
N GLY A 482 13.01 -0.91 -28.83
CA GLY A 482 14.09 -1.80 -28.40
C GLY A 482 15.41 -1.09 -28.07
N ASP A 483 15.78 -0.05 -28.83
CA ASP A 483 16.98 0.76 -28.54
C ASP A 483 16.81 1.66 -27.31
N LEU A 484 15.57 1.95 -26.88
CA LEU A 484 15.29 2.59 -25.58
C LEU A 484 15.31 1.55 -24.46
N GLN A 485 14.69 0.38 -24.66
CA GLN A 485 14.68 -0.77 -23.74
C GLN A 485 16.08 -1.39 -23.51
N ALA A 486 17.05 -1.15 -24.41
CA ALA A 486 18.37 -1.79 -24.45
C ALA A 486 19.21 -1.69 -23.16
N SER A 487 18.85 -0.79 -22.23
CA SER A 487 19.45 -0.67 -20.90
C SER A 487 19.36 -1.97 -20.07
N ARG A 488 18.30 -2.77 -20.29
CA ARG A 488 18.02 -4.04 -19.60
C ARG A 488 19.12 -5.10 -19.78
N ARG A 489 19.92 -5.02 -20.85
CA ARG A 489 21.08 -5.92 -21.07
C ARG A 489 22.36 -5.51 -20.30
N GLY A 490 22.35 -4.40 -19.58
CA GLY A 490 23.50 -3.92 -18.78
C GLY A 490 23.53 -4.43 -17.33
N LEU A 491 22.38 -4.86 -16.80
CA LEU A 491 22.22 -5.40 -15.46
C LEU A 491 21.63 -6.81 -15.60
N GLY A 492 22.28 -7.80 -15.00
CA GLY A 492 22.05 -9.21 -15.36
C GLY A 492 20.73 -9.76 -14.85
N GLU A 493 19.77 -9.95 -15.75
CA GLU A 493 18.60 -10.80 -15.51
C GLU A 493 18.98 -12.29 -15.50
N PRO A 494 18.29 -13.14 -14.71
CA PRO A 494 18.34 -14.58 -14.91
C PRO A 494 17.60 -14.95 -16.20
N GLU A 495 18.31 -15.53 -17.19
CA GLU A 495 17.64 -16.15 -18.34
C GLU A 495 16.70 -17.27 -17.86
N PRO A 496 15.50 -17.43 -18.46
CA PRO A 496 14.58 -18.51 -18.10
C PRO A 496 15.26 -19.86 -18.29
N ALA A 497 15.37 -20.64 -17.21
CA ALA A 497 16.30 -21.76 -17.10
C ALA A 497 16.06 -22.86 -18.15
N VAL A 498 16.86 -22.87 -19.22
CA VAL A 498 16.82 -23.91 -20.26
C VAL A 498 17.43 -25.21 -19.69
N PRO A 499 16.65 -26.30 -19.52
CA PRO A 499 17.13 -27.48 -18.84
C PRO A 499 18.11 -28.29 -19.72
N GLY A 500 19.40 -28.26 -19.39
CA GLY A 500 20.39 -29.22 -19.90
C GLY A 500 21.69 -28.68 -20.50
N ALA A 501 22.05 -27.40 -20.29
CA ALA A 501 23.34 -26.86 -20.70
C ALA A 501 24.40 -26.99 -19.59
N GLU A 502 25.55 -27.63 -19.86
CA GLU A 502 26.70 -27.63 -18.95
C GLU A 502 27.50 -26.32 -19.08
N PRO A 503 27.95 -25.69 -17.97
CA PRO A 503 28.62 -24.39 -18.00
C PRO A 503 30.06 -24.49 -18.54
N GLY A 504 30.37 -23.67 -19.56
CA GLY A 504 31.73 -23.48 -20.05
C GLY A 504 32.52 -22.48 -19.21
N GLU A 505 33.85 -22.65 -19.14
CA GLU A 505 34.76 -21.75 -18.40
C GLU A 505 34.73 -20.31 -18.97
N VAL A 506 34.58 -19.32 -18.09
CA VAL A 506 34.72 -17.89 -18.42
C VAL A 506 35.90 -17.31 -17.65
N ASP A 507 36.92 -16.90 -18.39
CA ASP A 507 38.19 -16.40 -17.86
C ASP A 507 38.03 -14.98 -17.26
N ARG A 508 38.53 -14.75 -16.03
CA ARG A 508 38.41 -13.45 -15.33
C ARG A 508 39.76 -12.73 -15.30
N PRO A 509 39.87 -11.49 -15.85
CA PRO A 509 41.07 -10.67 -15.66
C PRO A 509 41.20 -10.22 -14.19
N ALA A 510 42.42 -10.26 -13.64
CA ALA A 510 42.65 -10.00 -12.23
C ALA A 510 43.09 -8.56 -11.94
N GLY A 511 42.58 -7.99 -10.84
CA GLY A 511 43.26 -6.92 -10.09
C GLY A 511 42.73 -5.50 -10.27
N ALA A 512 41.59 -5.19 -9.65
CA ALA A 512 41.24 -3.85 -9.20
C ALA A 512 40.42 -3.95 -7.90
N ASP A 513 40.85 -3.25 -6.85
CA ASP A 513 40.14 -3.12 -5.58
C ASP A 513 39.42 -1.76 -5.56
N PRO A 514 38.08 -1.69 -5.42
CA PRO A 514 37.36 -0.42 -5.45
C PRO A 514 37.51 0.45 -4.19
N TRP A 515 38.00 -0.10 -3.07
CA TRP A 515 37.79 0.48 -1.73
C TRP A 515 39.08 0.88 -0.99
N ALA A 516 40.17 1.14 -1.72
CA ALA A 516 41.43 1.60 -1.15
C ALA A 516 41.31 3.02 -0.53
N THR A 517 41.28 3.11 0.79
CA THR A 517 41.26 4.39 1.53
C THR A 517 42.64 5.05 1.63
N PRO A 518 42.75 6.40 1.56
CA PRO A 518 44.03 7.09 1.56
C PRO A 518 44.59 7.29 2.98
N THR A 519 45.84 6.89 3.21
CA THR A 519 46.61 7.20 4.42
C THR A 519 47.57 8.37 4.21
N GLU A 520 47.76 9.20 5.24
CA GLU A 520 48.67 10.35 5.19
C GLU A 520 50.15 9.93 5.27
N SER A 521 51.01 10.42 4.37
CA SER A 521 52.39 10.85 4.68
C SER A 521 53.15 11.46 3.49
N ASP A 522 53.90 12.53 3.78
CA ASP A 522 55.08 13.04 3.05
C ASP A 522 54.91 13.55 1.57
N PRO A 523 55.85 14.35 1.03
CA PRO A 523 56.17 15.68 1.55
C PRO A 523 56.28 16.78 0.45
N VAL A 524 56.58 18.02 0.88
CA VAL A 524 56.68 19.25 0.07
C VAL A 524 57.61 19.16 -1.16
N GLY A 525 57.17 19.75 -2.29
CA GLY A 525 58.01 20.06 -3.46
C GLY A 525 57.61 21.39 -4.13
N ASP A 526 58.61 22.22 -4.50
CA ASP A 526 58.43 23.56 -5.10
C ASP A 526 57.83 23.54 -6.53
N GLY A 527 57.07 24.60 -6.91
CA GLY A 527 56.36 24.60 -8.21
C GLY A 527 55.91 25.93 -8.87
N ALA A 528 56.02 27.09 -8.22
CA ALA A 528 55.84 28.46 -8.80
C ALA A 528 54.62 28.78 -9.72
N GLY A 529 53.71 29.69 -9.29
CA GLY A 529 52.60 30.11 -10.17
C GLY A 529 51.82 31.40 -9.82
N VAL A 530 52.22 32.21 -8.83
CA VAL A 530 51.41 33.34 -8.35
C VAL A 530 51.40 34.54 -9.31
N ARG A 531 50.20 35.05 -9.61
CA ARG A 531 49.96 36.47 -9.90
C ARG A 531 48.82 36.97 -9.01
N SER A 532 49.04 38.11 -8.38
CA SER A 532 48.14 38.74 -7.41
C SER A 532 47.15 39.72 -8.05
N ALA A 533 46.07 40.00 -7.33
CA ALA A 533 45.26 41.19 -7.46
C ALA A 533 45.03 41.76 -6.05
N GLU A 534 45.09 43.08 -5.91
CA GLU A 534 44.97 43.81 -4.65
C GLU A 534 43.65 44.58 -4.60
N GLU A 535 43.03 44.58 -3.41
CA GLU A 535 42.19 45.62 -2.78
C GLU A 535 41.03 46.37 -3.51
N PHE A 536 40.14 46.85 -2.63
CA PHE A 536 39.34 48.09 -2.68
C PHE A 536 37.85 48.12 -3.10
N GLU A 537 37.12 48.89 -2.28
CA GLU A 537 35.82 49.55 -2.45
C GLU A 537 34.55 48.69 -2.67
N ALA A 538 33.86 48.41 -1.55
CA ALA A 538 32.41 48.14 -1.54
C ALA A 538 31.68 49.38 -0.99
N GLY A 539 30.73 49.91 -1.76
CA GLY A 539 29.96 51.12 -1.43
C GLY A 539 28.66 50.86 -0.66
N GLU A 540 28.29 51.86 0.13
CA GLU A 540 27.13 51.96 1.04
C GLU A 540 25.76 51.48 0.50
N GLY A 541 24.89 51.02 1.42
CA GLY A 541 23.52 51.59 1.45
C GLY A 541 22.30 50.67 1.55
N LEU A 542 22.05 50.05 2.72
CA LEU A 542 20.69 49.84 3.25
C LEU A 542 20.69 50.06 4.77
N GLY A 543 19.59 50.57 5.32
CA GLY A 543 19.54 51.18 6.66
C GLY A 543 18.76 50.42 7.73
N GLU A 544 19.31 50.48 8.94
CA GLU A 544 18.67 50.55 10.27
C GLU A 544 17.26 49.96 10.48
N MET A 545 17.20 48.90 11.31
CA MET A 545 16.20 48.76 12.38
C MET A 545 16.93 48.39 13.69
N PRO A 546 16.41 48.76 14.88
CA PRO A 546 17.26 48.94 16.07
C PRO A 546 17.36 47.75 17.04
N GLU A 547 18.47 47.80 17.79
CA GLU A 547 18.74 47.43 19.20
C GLU A 547 17.49 47.35 20.13
N GLU A 548 17.45 46.59 21.24
CA GLU A 548 18.41 45.69 21.91
C GLU A 548 17.65 44.82 22.95
N LEU A 549 18.28 43.76 23.51
CA LEU A 549 18.41 43.53 24.97
C LEU A 549 19.21 42.25 25.32
N ASP A 550 19.82 42.25 26.51
CA ASP A 550 20.89 41.33 26.95
C ASP A 550 20.44 39.91 27.41
N PRO A 551 21.37 38.92 27.42
CA PRO A 551 21.13 37.56 27.91
C PRO A 551 21.26 37.43 29.44
N VAL A 552 20.58 36.43 30.01
CA VAL A 552 20.63 36.10 31.45
C VAL A 552 21.18 34.69 31.67
N GLY A 553 22.13 34.54 32.60
CA GLY A 553 22.75 33.28 32.99
C GLY A 553 22.00 32.49 34.08
N PRO A 554 22.48 31.29 34.45
CA PRO A 554 21.69 30.30 35.20
C PRO A 554 21.76 30.42 36.74
N GLY A 555 20.72 29.89 37.40
CA GLY A 555 20.68 29.43 38.79
C GLY A 555 19.64 28.30 38.88
N GLU A 556 20.01 27.10 39.32
CA GLU A 556 19.95 26.60 40.71
C GLU A 556 18.55 26.11 41.13
N ALA A 557 18.48 25.04 41.94
CA ALA A 557 17.31 24.15 42.06
C ALA A 557 16.96 23.82 43.54
N GLU A 558 16.00 22.89 43.72
CA GLU A 558 15.48 22.32 45.00
C GLU A 558 14.44 23.17 45.78
N PRO A 559 13.48 22.55 46.50
CA PRO A 559 12.74 21.31 46.20
C PRO A 559 11.21 21.45 46.44
N ALA A 560 10.46 20.34 46.45
CA ALA A 560 8.99 20.30 46.59
C ALA A 560 8.48 20.25 48.05
N ASP A 561 7.16 20.51 48.24
CA ASP A 561 6.38 20.20 49.45
C ASP A 561 4.92 19.82 49.08
N ASP A 562 4.22 19.18 50.02
CA ASP A 562 2.89 18.53 49.86
C ASP A 562 1.71 19.49 50.22
N GLY A 563 0.48 19.18 49.77
CA GLY A 563 -0.67 20.09 49.96
C GLY A 563 -2.02 19.58 49.44
N THR A 564 -2.58 18.54 50.05
CA THR A 564 -3.95 18.05 49.76
C THR A 564 -5.04 19.11 49.98
N ALA A 565 -6.02 19.19 49.08
CA ALA A 565 -7.31 19.87 49.30
C ALA A 565 -8.47 19.08 48.67
N ALA A 566 -9.57 18.94 49.40
CA ALA A 566 -10.82 18.33 48.92
C ALA A 566 -11.81 19.41 48.43
N VAL A 567 -12.78 19.00 47.61
CA VAL A 567 -13.91 19.84 47.19
C VAL A 567 -15.21 19.16 47.60
N GLU A 568 -16.07 19.88 48.31
CA GLU A 568 -17.37 19.40 48.78
C GLU A 568 -18.47 19.57 47.71
N THR A 569 -19.53 18.76 47.81
CA THR A 569 -20.69 18.79 46.91
C THR A 569 -21.81 19.67 47.46
N ASP A 570 -22.25 20.66 46.70
CA ASP A 570 -23.43 21.47 47.05
C ASP A 570 -24.75 20.71 46.82
N VAL A 571 -25.73 20.96 47.70
CA VAL A 571 -27.08 20.37 47.68
C VAL A 571 -28.12 21.49 47.71
N VAL A 572 -29.23 21.32 46.99
CA VAL A 572 -30.41 22.19 47.08
C VAL A 572 -31.66 21.34 47.32
N GLU A 573 -32.31 21.53 48.47
CA GLU A 573 -33.55 20.85 48.85
C GLU A 573 -34.79 21.75 48.69
N SER A 574 -35.94 21.15 48.36
CA SER A 574 -37.26 21.71 48.70
C SER A 574 -38.39 20.66 48.68
N ASP A 575 -38.43 19.80 49.70
CA ASP A 575 -39.55 19.48 50.64
C ASP A 575 -41.05 19.40 50.16
N PRO A 576 -41.99 18.74 50.88
CA PRO A 576 -42.50 17.44 50.40
C PRO A 576 -44.04 17.23 50.56
N ALA A 577 -44.51 16.01 50.23
CA ALA A 577 -45.81 15.49 50.67
C ALA A 577 -45.79 13.95 50.84
N GLY A 578 -46.47 13.41 51.87
CA GLY A 578 -46.60 11.96 52.15
C GLY A 578 -47.69 11.27 51.31
N ALA A 579 -47.65 9.93 51.11
CA ALA A 579 -47.98 8.85 52.06
C ALA A 579 -49.49 8.78 52.42
N THR A 580 -50.14 7.63 52.56
CA THR A 580 -49.74 6.19 52.52
C THR A 580 -50.34 5.48 51.27
N ASP A 581 -50.61 4.17 51.10
CA ASP A 581 -50.65 2.95 51.95
C ASP A 581 -50.52 1.66 51.07
N ALA A 582 -50.63 0.45 51.65
CA ALA A 582 -50.49 -0.86 50.97
C ALA A 582 -51.68 -1.84 51.15
N ASP A 583 -51.74 -2.90 50.32
CA ASP A 583 -52.25 -4.29 50.57
C ASP A 583 -52.76 -4.98 49.27
N GLY A 584 -52.60 -6.31 49.13
CA GLY A 584 -53.17 -7.07 47.99
C GLY A 584 -52.47 -8.41 47.66
N ASP A 585 -52.65 -9.42 48.52
CA ASP A 585 -51.87 -10.67 48.59
C ASP A 585 -52.31 -11.84 47.67
N ASP A 586 -51.42 -12.83 47.60
CA ASP A 586 -51.58 -14.26 47.27
C ASP A 586 -51.84 -14.72 45.82
N GLY A 587 -51.25 -15.87 45.47
CA GLY A 587 -51.23 -16.44 44.11
C GLY A 587 -51.83 -17.84 44.03
N THR A 588 -51.66 -18.54 42.90
CA THR A 588 -51.57 -20.01 42.83
C THR A 588 -51.27 -20.54 41.42
N ASP A 589 -50.58 -21.67 41.39
CA ASP A 589 -50.31 -22.62 40.29
C ASP A 589 -50.41 -24.03 40.95
N PRO A 590 -50.50 -25.21 40.28
CA PRO A 590 -50.17 -25.48 38.88
C PRO A 590 -51.05 -26.51 38.11
N ALA A 591 -50.61 -26.77 36.86
CA ALA A 591 -50.61 -28.06 36.14
C ALA A 591 -51.91 -28.64 35.53
N ASP A 592 -51.82 -28.98 34.23
CA ASP A 592 -52.16 -30.28 33.62
C ASP A 592 -51.47 -30.38 32.24
N GLY A 593 -51.47 -31.55 31.57
CA GLY A 593 -50.68 -31.75 30.32
C GLY A 593 -51.15 -32.86 29.37
N GLU A 594 -50.37 -33.08 28.29
CA GLU A 594 -50.62 -33.98 27.14
C GLU A 594 -51.81 -33.50 26.24
N VAL A 595 -52.03 -33.92 24.97
CA VAL A 595 -51.86 -35.24 24.33
C VAL A 595 -51.58 -35.15 22.80
N ALA A 596 -50.60 -35.96 22.34
CA ALA A 596 -50.39 -36.58 21.01
C ALA A 596 -50.25 -35.77 19.70
N ALA A 597 -49.59 -36.44 18.73
CA ALA A 597 -49.40 -36.06 17.33
C ALA A 597 -50.13 -37.03 16.38
N THR A 598 -50.08 -36.76 15.07
CA THR A 598 -50.40 -37.72 13.98
C THR A 598 -49.52 -37.46 12.76
N GLU A 599 -49.09 -38.54 12.10
CA GLU A 599 -48.26 -38.57 10.88
C GLU A 599 -49.06 -39.15 9.68
N ASP A 600 -48.48 -39.03 8.47
CA ASP A 600 -48.67 -39.82 7.23
C ASP A 600 -50.04 -39.91 6.49
N GLU A 601 -50.03 -39.40 5.25
CA GLU A 601 -50.22 -40.07 3.93
C GLU A 601 -50.95 -41.44 3.77
N PRO A 602 -51.34 -41.87 2.52
CA PRO A 602 -51.59 -41.13 1.25
C PRO A 602 -52.96 -41.52 0.62
N GLY A 603 -53.17 -41.24 -0.68
CA GLY A 603 -54.33 -41.76 -1.44
C GLY A 603 -54.17 -41.74 -2.97
N ASP A 604 -54.10 -42.93 -3.57
CA ASP A 604 -54.25 -43.27 -5.00
C ASP A 604 -55.67 -42.89 -5.54
N ALA A 605 -56.03 -42.88 -6.83
CA ALA A 605 -55.42 -42.83 -8.18
C ALA A 605 -56.62 -42.94 -9.18
N ASP A 606 -56.43 -43.51 -10.38
CA ASP A 606 -57.40 -43.72 -11.49
C ASP A 606 -57.88 -42.41 -12.19
N GLU A 607 -57.44 -42.06 -13.40
CA GLU A 607 -57.53 -42.68 -14.75
C GLU A 607 -58.76 -42.25 -15.58
N ASP A 608 -58.52 -41.61 -16.74
CA ASP A 608 -59.34 -41.77 -17.97
C ASP A 608 -58.55 -41.26 -19.22
N GLU A 609 -58.84 -41.79 -20.42
CA GLU A 609 -57.92 -41.74 -21.59
C GLU A 609 -58.14 -40.61 -22.64
N VAL A 610 -57.01 -40.03 -23.09
CA VAL A 610 -56.55 -39.81 -24.50
C VAL A 610 -57.54 -39.30 -25.57
N THR A 611 -57.26 -38.11 -26.16
CA THR A 611 -57.00 -37.96 -27.63
C THR A 611 -56.50 -36.56 -28.07
N ASP A 612 -55.27 -36.53 -28.58
CA ASP A 612 -54.69 -35.80 -29.73
C ASP A 612 -54.95 -34.30 -30.07
N ALA A 613 -53.82 -33.64 -30.41
CA ALA A 613 -53.63 -32.55 -31.40
C ALA A 613 -54.14 -31.11 -31.08
N ASP A 614 -53.40 -30.02 -31.35
CA ASP A 614 -52.01 -29.87 -31.84
C ASP A 614 -51.40 -28.48 -31.46
N GLU A 615 -50.18 -28.19 -31.94
CA GLU A 615 -49.43 -26.90 -31.98
C GLU A 615 -50.24 -25.57 -31.83
N GLY A 616 -49.77 -24.50 -31.18
CA GLY A 616 -48.51 -24.24 -30.46
C GLY A 616 -48.20 -22.73 -30.34
N ASP A 617 -47.53 -22.30 -29.26
CA ASP A 617 -46.90 -20.98 -28.99
C ASP A 617 -45.78 -21.23 -27.93
N ALA A 618 -44.67 -20.50 -27.78
CA ALA A 618 -44.25 -19.15 -28.18
C ALA A 618 -44.76 -17.98 -27.29
N SER A 619 -44.25 -17.90 -26.06
CA SER A 619 -44.06 -16.66 -25.27
C SER A 619 -43.10 -16.92 -24.11
#